data_AF-A0A1F2HKS6-F1
#
_entry.id   AF-A0A1F2HKS6-F1
#
_cell.length_a   1.000
_cell.length_b   1.000
_cell.length_c   1.000
_cell.angle_alpha   90.00
_cell.angle_beta   90.00
_cell.angle_gamma   90.00
#
_symmetry.space_group_name_H-M   'P 1'
#
loop_
_entity.id
_entity.type
_entity.pdbx_description
1 polymer ?
#
loop_
_entity_poly.entity_id
_entity_poly.type
_entity_poly.pdbx_seq_one_letter_code
_entity_poly.pdbx_strand_id
1 'polypeptide(L)'
;MSQTIYDTTPMRQVFKEGTWDVKLSFLVMGLANLVNKQFTKGLLFLLSEIAFLVAFVIQIIPALKGMITLGTQEQGEAIKEVNGVKLTVQVAGDNSMLMLIFGLASLIFCAVFAYIYWCNLKSARHLMALKQSGRKVPNFIEDFKTLADGRFHMGLMTVPLIGVLLFTILPLIYMICLAFTNFDHNHPAPKSLFDWVGFSSFGEVLQGRMAGTFFPLLTWTLIWAVAATATTFFFGIVLALLLNTKGLKFKKVWRTLFVITIAVPQFVSLLLMRNFLNDHGPLNGLLQTLHLTNGPIPFLTDPLWAKFSIIFVNMWIGIPFTMLVATGIIMNLPTEQIEAAEIDGASKFQIFKSITFPQILLIMAPSLIQQFIGNINNFNVIYFLTGGGPTNSEYYQAGSTDLLVTWLYKLTVSAKDYNLASVIGILIFAISATFSLLAYTRSSSFKEGAAK
;
A
#
# COMPACT_ATOMS: atom_id res chain seq x y z
N MET A 1 24.01 11.81 -31.77
CA MET A 1 23.50 13.18 -31.54
C MET A 1 22.44 13.59 -32.58
N SER A 2 21.39 12.79 -32.83
CA SER A 2 20.30 13.19 -33.76
C SER A 2 18.93 12.59 -33.40
N GLN A 3 18.63 12.42 -32.11
CA GLN A 3 17.28 12.04 -31.64
C GLN A 3 16.39 13.26 -31.37
N THR A 4 16.91 14.48 -31.51
CA THR A 4 16.44 15.61 -30.69
C THR A 4 15.52 16.62 -31.38
N ILE A 5 15.37 16.64 -32.71
CA ILE A 5 14.52 17.66 -33.36
C ILE A 5 13.05 17.19 -33.45
N TYR A 6 12.81 15.92 -33.75
CA TYR A 6 11.47 15.44 -34.16
C TYR A 6 10.60 14.84 -33.04
N ASP A 7 11.17 14.50 -31.88
CA ASP A 7 10.38 14.08 -30.72
C ASP A 7 9.65 15.26 -30.06
N THR A 8 9.98 16.50 -30.46
CA THR A 8 9.40 17.74 -29.92
C THR A 8 8.26 18.31 -30.77
N THR A 9 8.03 17.80 -31.99
CA THR A 9 6.96 18.31 -32.86
C THR A 9 5.58 18.03 -32.23
N PRO A 10 4.75 19.06 -31.98
CA PRO A 10 3.44 18.88 -31.35
C PRO A 10 2.50 18.10 -32.27
N MET A 11 1.67 17.21 -31.71
CA MET A 11 0.77 16.33 -32.49
C MET A 11 -0.20 17.11 -33.39
N ARG A 12 -0.56 18.34 -33.02
CA ARG A 12 -1.36 19.25 -33.85
C ARG A 12 -0.68 19.57 -35.17
N GLN A 13 0.64 19.73 -35.17
CA GLN A 13 1.44 20.00 -36.37
C GLN A 13 1.60 18.73 -37.21
N VAL A 14 1.80 17.58 -36.55
CA VAL A 14 1.82 16.25 -37.22
C VAL A 14 0.53 16.00 -38.01
N PHE A 15 -0.63 16.37 -37.46
CA PHE A 15 -1.90 16.24 -38.16
C PHE A 15 -2.05 17.20 -39.36
N LYS A 16 -1.51 18.42 -39.27
CA LYS A 16 -1.60 19.41 -40.37
C LYS A 16 -0.65 19.09 -41.52
N GLU A 17 0.61 18.84 -41.19
CA GLU A 17 1.73 18.69 -42.12
C GLU A 17 2.03 17.23 -42.50
N GLY A 18 1.36 16.27 -41.85
CA GLY A 18 1.53 14.84 -42.12
C GLY A 18 1.09 14.43 -43.52
N THR A 19 1.66 13.34 -44.03
CA THR A 19 1.18 12.66 -45.23
C THR A 19 -0.17 11.98 -44.97
N TRP A 20 -0.88 11.56 -46.03
CA TRP A 20 -2.23 10.99 -45.90
C TRP A 20 -2.28 9.76 -44.96
N ASP A 21 -1.23 8.93 -44.95
CA ASP A 21 -1.07 7.77 -44.09
C ASP A 21 -0.96 8.16 -42.60
N VAL A 22 -0.27 9.26 -42.31
CA VAL A 22 -0.12 9.80 -40.96
C VAL A 22 -1.43 10.41 -40.47
N LYS A 23 -2.15 11.14 -41.33
CA LYS A 23 -3.46 11.73 -40.99
C LYS A 23 -4.50 10.67 -40.70
N LEU A 24 -4.58 9.63 -41.53
CA LEU A 24 -5.50 8.52 -41.30
C LEU A 24 -5.13 7.67 -40.07
N SER A 25 -3.86 7.70 -39.62
CA SER A 25 -3.46 6.99 -38.39
C SER A 25 -4.07 7.57 -37.11
N PHE A 26 -4.69 8.75 -37.18
CA PHE A 26 -5.50 9.30 -36.08
C PHE A 26 -6.87 8.63 -35.98
N LEU A 27 -7.38 8.06 -37.08
CA LEU A 27 -8.69 7.40 -37.17
C LEU A 27 -8.61 5.89 -37.24
N VAL A 28 -7.54 5.36 -37.86
CA VAL A 28 -7.30 3.93 -38.04
C VAL A 28 -5.88 3.65 -37.55
N MET A 29 -5.77 3.07 -36.36
CA MET A 29 -4.49 2.80 -35.72
C MET A 29 -3.63 1.85 -36.57
N GLY A 30 -2.33 2.12 -36.61
CA GLY A 30 -1.36 1.30 -37.33
C GLY A 30 -1.26 1.54 -38.84
N LEU A 31 -2.10 2.40 -39.43
CA LEU A 31 -2.14 2.62 -40.88
C LEU A 31 -0.82 3.18 -41.44
N ALA A 32 -0.20 4.15 -40.76
CA ALA A 32 1.13 4.64 -41.12
C ALA A 32 2.18 3.53 -41.06
N ASN A 33 2.10 2.62 -40.09
CA ASN A 33 3.03 1.50 -40.00
C ASN A 33 2.81 0.48 -41.14
N LEU A 34 1.56 0.20 -41.51
CA LEU A 34 1.21 -0.69 -42.61
C LEU A 34 1.70 -0.17 -43.97
N VAL A 35 1.45 1.12 -44.27
CA VAL A 35 1.90 1.77 -45.51
C VAL A 35 3.43 1.77 -45.62
N ASN A 36 4.13 1.83 -44.49
CA ASN A 36 5.59 1.86 -44.41
C ASN A 36 6.24 0.49 -44.20
N LYS A 37 5.53 -0.59 -44.56
CA LYS A 37 6.01 -2.00 -44.53
C LYS A 37 6.35 -2.53 -43.12
N GLN A 38 5.91 -1.86 -42.05
CA GLN A 38 5.96 -2.36 -40.68
C GLN A 38 4.68 -3.14 -40.33
N PHE A 39 4.44 -4.25 -41.05
CA PHE A 39 3.16 -4.98 -41.00
C PHE A 39 2.78 -5.48 -39.62
N THR A 40 3.71 -6.09 -38.87
CA THR A 40 3.44 -6.64 -37.53
C THR A 40 3.00 -5.56 -36.55
N LYS A 41 3.73 -4.44 -36.47
CA LYS A 41 3.41 -3.32 -35.59
C LYS A 41 2.12 -2.62 -36.00
N GLY A 42 1.90 -2.44 -37.30
CA GLY A 42 0.65 -1.89 -37.84
C GLY A 42 -0.55 -2.78 -37.53
N LEU A 43 -0.42 -4.10 -37.70
CA LEU A 43 -1.47 -5.06 -37.38
C LEU A 43 -1.78 -5.11 -35.88
N LEU A 44 -0.77 -5.06 -35.00
CA LEU A 44 -0.98 -5.02 -33.56
C LEU A 44 -1.79 -3.79 -33.13
N PHE A 45 -1.48 -2.61 -33.68
CA PHE A 45 -2.25 -1.40 -33.40
C PHE A 45 -3.68 -1.48 -33.94
N LEU A 46 -3.87 -1.98 -35.15
CA LEU A 46 -5.20 -2.16 -35.75
C LEU A 46 -6.05 -3.18 -34.96
N LEU A 47 -5.46 -4.32 -34.59
CA LEU A 47 -6.15 -5.34 -33.77
C LEU A 47 -6.52 -4.79 -32.40
N SER A 48 -5.66 -3.98 -31.79
CA SER A 48 -5.93 -3.33 -30.50
C SER A 48 -7.12 -2.36 -30.60
N GLU A 49 -7.21 -1.59 -31.70
CA GLU A 49 -8.35 -0.71 -31.98
C GLU A 49 -9.65 -1.49 -32.17
N ILE A 50 -9.64 -2.52 -33.02
CA ILE A 50 -10.82 -3.36 -33.28
C ILE A 50 -11.28 -4.04 -31.98
N ALA A 51 -10.36 -4.66 -31.24
CA ALA A 51 -10.67 -5.30 -29.97
C ALA A 51 -11.24 -4.29 -28.96
N PHE A 52 -10.67 -3.08 -28.89
CA PHE A 52 -11.20 -2.02 -28.04
C PHE A 52 -12.61 -1.60 -28.46
N LEU A 53 -12.88 -1.36 -29.75
CA LEU A 53 -14.21 -0.93 -30.22
C LEU A 53 -15.28 -2.00 -29.94
N VAL A 54 -14.96 -3.28 -30.17
CA VAL A 54 -15.84 -4.40 -29.84
C VAL A 54 -16.10 -4.47 -28.33
N ALA A 55 -15.04 -4.45 -27.52
CA ALA A 55 -15.18 -4.43 -26.06
C ALA A 55 -15.89 -3.18 -25.55
N PHE A 56 -15.73 -2.04 -26.23
CA PHE A 56 -16.31 -0.77 -25.83
C PHE A 56 -17.82 -0.82 -25.86
N VAL A 57 -18.38 -1.38 -26.93
CA VAL A 57 -19.83 -1.53 -27.09
C VAL A 57 -20.38 -2.65 -26.23
N ILE A 58 -19.73 -3.82 -26.22
CA ILE A 58 -20.27 -5.04 -25.60
C ILE A 58 -20.08 -5.04 -24.08
N GLN A 59 -18.98 -4.49 -23.57
CA GLN A 59 -18.58 -4.65 -22.17
C GLN A 59 -18.43 -3.31 -21.43
N ILE A 60 -17.74 -2.33 -22.01
CA ILE A 60 -17.41 -1.06 -21.32
C ILE A 60 -18.65 -0.20 -21.12
N ILE A 61 -19.45 0.04 -22.15
CA ILE A 61 -20.67 0.86 -22.02
C ILE A 61 -21.63 0.26 -20.98
N PRO A 62 -21.97 -1.05 -21.01
CA PRO A 62 -22.78 -1.67 -19.97
C PRO A 62 -22.14 -1.60 -18.58
N ALA A 63 -20.84 -1.85 -18.45
CA ALA A 63 -20.14 -1.79 -17.16
C ALA A 63 -20.13 -0.37 -16.57
N LEU A 64 -19.93 0.66 -17.39
CA LEU A 64 -19.98 2.06 -16.94
C LEU A 64 -21.40 2.47 -16.51
N LYS A 65 -22.43 1.99 -17.21
CA LYS A 65 -23.82 2.18 -16.79
C LYS A 65 -24.08 1.48 -15.45
N GLY A 66 -23.65 0.23 -15.32
CA GLY A 66 -23.77 -0.55 -14.09
C GLY A 66 -23.04 0.05 -12.90
N MET A 67 -21.88 0.70 -13.13
CA MET A 67 -21.16 1.43 -12.10
C MET A 67 -21.95 2.59 -11.50
N ILE A 68 -22.78 3.26 -12.33
CA ILE A 68 -23.58 4.40 -11.90
C ILE A 68 -24.87 3.92 -11.25
N THR A 69 -25.58 2.98 -11.88
CA THR A 69 -26.87 2.50 -11.39
C THR A 69 -26.76 1.53 -10.23
N LEU A 70 -25.63 0.83 -10.10
CA LEU A 70 -25.40 -0.24 -9.12
C LEU A 70 -26.47 -1.35 -9.16
N GLY A 71 -27.15 -1.50 -10.29
CA GLY A 71 -28.20 -2.49 -10.51
C GLY A 71 -29.61 -1.88 -10.54
N THR A 72 -30.56 -2.67 -11.01
CA THR A 72 -31.97 -2.26 -11.15
C THR A 72 -32.94 -3.34 -10.69
N GLN A 73 -32.50 -4.59 -10.64
CA GLN A 73 -33.31 -5.72 -10.18
C GLN A 73 -32.66 -6.38 -8.97
N GLU A 74 -33.33 -6.35 -7.84
CA GLU A 74 -32.94 -7.10 -6.65
C GLU A 74 -33.08 -8.61 -6.88
N GLN A 75 -32.24 -9.38 -6.19
CA GLN A 75 -32.36 -10.83 -6.20
C GLN A 75 -33.55 -11.25 -5.34
N GLY A 76 -34.47 -12.01 -5.91
CA GLY A 76 -35.68 -12.40 -5.20
C GLY A 76 -36.47 -13.53 -5.85
N GLU A 77 -37.57 -13.85 -5.21
CA GLU A 77 -38.51 -14.86 -5.65
C GLU A 77 -39.53 -14.25 -6.62
N ALA A 78 -39.52 -14.69 -7.87
CA ALA A 78 -40.56 -14.36 -8.83
C ALA A 78 -41.46 -15.57 -9.04
N ILE A 79 -42.78 -15.35 -8.99
CA ILE A 79 -43.76 -16.38 -9.33
C ILE A 79 -43.79 -16.49 -10.87
N LYS A 80 -43.28 -17.61 -11.39
CA LYS A 80 -43.43 -17.96 -12.81
C LYS A 80 -44.47 -19.06 -12.94
N GLU A 81 -45.47 -18.81 -13.77
CA GLU A 81 -46.49 -19.80 -14.09
C GLU A 81 -45.99 -20.67 -15.24
N VAL A 82 -45.67 -21.93 -14.96
CA VAL A 82 -45.27 -22.91 -15.98
C VAL A 82 -46.34 -24.00 -15.99
N ASN A 83 -47.04 -24.14 -17.13
CA ASN A 83 -48.12 -25.12 -17.32
C ASN A 83 -49.25 -25.05 -16.28
N GLY A 84 -49.67 -23.84 -15.87
CA GLY A 84 -50.77 -23.65 -14.90
C GLY A 84 -50.40 -23.91 -13.44
N VAL A 85 -49.12 -24.17 -13.14
CA VAL A 85 -48.59 -24.28 -11.78
C VAL A 85 -47.74 -23.05 -11.48
N LYS A 86 -48.11 -22.31 -10.44
CA LYS A 86 -47.33 -21.18 -9.92
C LYS A 86 -46.10 -21.72 -9.20
N LEU A 87 -44.93 -21.57 -9.83
CA LEU A 87 -43.65 -21.95 -9.26
C LEU A 87 -42.93 -20.70 -8.79
N THR A 88 -42.49 -20.70 -7.54
CA THR A 88 -41.58 -19.68 -7.02
C THR A 88 -40.19 -19.96 -7.58
N VAL A 89 -39.76 -19.16 -8.55
CA VAL A 89 -38.43 -19.30 -9.16
C VAL A 89 -37.54 -18.18 -8.62
N GLN A 90 -36.38 -18.54 -8.09
CA GLN A 90 -35.33 -17.60 -7.71
C GLN A 90 -34.81 -16.91 -8.98
N VAL A 91 -35.06 -15.62 -9.12
CA VAL A 91 -34.52 -14.83 -10.23
C VAL A 91 -33.18 -14.27 -9.80
N ALA A 92 -32.14 -14.53 -10.61
CA ALA A 92 -30.84 -13.92 -10.40
C ALA A 92 -30.97 -12.40 -10.59
N GLY A 93 -30.79 -11.64 -9.51
CA GLY A 93 -30.75 -10.18 -9.55
C GLY A 93 -29.38 -9.66 -10.00
N ASP A 94 -29.31 -8.35 -10.17
CA ASP A 94 -28.07 -7.65 -10.45
C ASP A 94 -27.12 -7.73 -9.24
N ASN A 95 -25.80 -7.76 -9.49
CA ASN A 95 -24.80 -7.77 -8.44
C ASN A 95 -24.04 -6.44 -8.43
N SER A 96 -24.45 -5.54 -7.54
CA SER A 96 -23.87 -4.19 -7.40
C SER A 96 -22.36 -4.21 -7.18
N MET A 97 -21.86 -5.19 -6.40
CA MET A 97 -20.44 -5.39 -6.15
C MET A 97 -19.66 -5.63 -7.44
N LEU A 98 -20.15 -6.55 -8.29
CA LEU A 98 -19.51 -6.87 -9.56
C LEU A 98 -19.66 -5.73 -10.57
N MET A 99 -20.81 -5.06 -10.61
CA MET A 99 -21.03 -3.92 -11.50
C MET A 99 -20.06 -2.78 -11.19
N LEU A 100 -19.82 -2.48 -9.91
CA LEU A 100 -18.85 -1.48 -9.49
C LEU A 100 -17.41 -1.88 -9.88
N ILE A 101 -17.00 -3.12 -9.61
CA ILE A 101 -15.66 -3.62 -9.96
C ILE A 101 -15.44 -3.59 -11.48
N PHE A 102 -16.38 -4.10 -12.28
CA PHE A 102 -16.25 -4.12 -13.73
C PHE A 102 -16.31 -2.72 -14.35
N GLY A 103 -17.10 -1.81 -13.77
CA GLY A 103 -17.10 -0.40 -14.14
C GLY A 103 -15.73 0.25 -13.96
N LEU A 104 -15.15 0.09 -12.78
CA LEU A 104 -13.82 0.61 -12.46
C LEU A 104 -12.71 -0.04 -13.33
N ALA A 105 -12.78 -1.36 -13.53
CA ALA A 105 -11.86 -2.06 -14.42
C ALA A 105 -11.96 -1.56 -15.86
N SER A 106 -13.17 -1.21 -16.32
CA SER A 106 -13.40 -0.62 -17.64
C SER A 106 -12.77 0.76 -17.79
N LEU A 107 -12.77 1.60 -16.74
CA LEU A 107 -12.05 2.88 -16.75
C LEU A 107 -10.53 2.69 -16.90
N ILE A 108 -9.95 1.73 -16.18
CA ILE A 108 -8.53 1.40 -16.29
C ILE A 108 -8.22 0.86 -17.69
N PHE A 109 -9.07 0.00 -18.24
CA PHE A 109 -8.93 -0.52 -19.59
C PHE A 109 -8.98 0.60 -20.65
N CYS A 110 -9.88 1.57 -20.50
CA CYS A 110 -9.91 2.78 -21.33
C CYS A 110 -8.62 3.62 -21.21
N ALA A 111 -8.07 3.77 -20.00
CA ALA A 111 -6.81 4.49 -19.81
C ALA A 111 -5.61 3.77 -20.45
N VAL A 112 -5.55 2.44 -20.34
CA VAL A 112 -4.54 1.61 -21.02
C VAL A 112 -4.69 1.74 -22.53
N PHE A 113 -5.91 1.69 -23.07
CA PHE A 113 -6.13 1.90 -24.49
C PHE A 113 -5.73 3.31 -24.95
N ALA A 114 -6.05 4.36 -24.18
CA ALA A 114 -5.62 5.73 -24.47
C ALA A 114 -4.09 5.84 -24.55
N TYR A 115 -3.35 5.11 -23.71
CA TYR A 115 -1.90 5.01 -23.79
C TYR A 115 -1.41 4.28 -25.04
N ILE A 116 -2.05 3.16 -25.42
CA ILE A 116 -1.73 2.43 -26.67
C ILE A 116 -2.01 3.32 -27.90
N TYR A 117 -3.13 4.04 -27.91
CA TYR A 117 -3.47 5.02 -28.94
C TYR A 117 -2.41 6.13 -29.03
N TRP A 118 -1.97 6.67 -27.88
CA TRP A 118 -0.88 7.63 -27.85
C TRP A 118 0.45 7.06 -28.40
N CYS A 119 0.75 5.79 -28.10
CA CYS A 119 1.91 5.10 -28.68
C CYS A 119 1.80 4.93 -30.20
N ASN A 120 0.60 4.67 -30.73
CA ASN A 120 0.33 4.65 -32.18
C ASN A 120 0.63 6.02 -32.81
N LEU A 121 0.13 7.12 -32.23
CA LEU A 121 0.40 8.47 -32.73
C LEU A 121 1.90 8.81 -32.68
N LYS A 122 2.58 8.42 -31.60
CA LYS A 122 4.04 8.57 -31.47
C LYS A 122 4.78 7.78 -32.55
N SER A 123 4.31 6.58 -32.88
CA SER A 123 4.87 5.77 -33.96
C SER A 123 4.66 6.42 -35.33
N ALA A 124 3.47 6.95 -35.61
CA ALA A 124 3.18 7.65 -36.87
C ALA A 124 4.04 8.92 -37.03
N ARG A 125 4.20 9.71 -35.94
CA ARG A 125 5.11 10.86 -35.89
C ARG A 125 6.56 10.47 -36.17
N HIS A 126 7.02 9.37 -35.59
CA HIS A 126 8.38 8.88 -35.81
C HIS A 126 8.62 8.48 -37.28
N LEU A 127 7.66 7.81 -37.91
CA LEU A 127 7.72 7.43 -39.33
C LEU A 127 7.74 8.65 -40.25
N MET A 128 6.92 9.68 -39.96
CA MET A 128 6.93 10.95 -40.69
C MET A 128 8.31 11.62 -40.63
N ALA A 129 8.91 11.69 -39.45
CA ALA A 129 10.24 12.28 -39.24
C ALA A 129 11.35 11.51 -39.97
N LEU A 130 11.28 10.18 -39.99
CA LEU A 130 12.24 9.34 -40.73
C LEU A 130 12.15 9.59 -42.24
N LYS A 131 10.93 9.69 -42.79
CA LYS A 131 10.72 10.01 -44.20
C LYS A 131 11.26 11.39 -44.58
N GLN A 132 10.96 12.41 -43.77
CA GLN A 132 11.41 13.79 -44.01
C GLN A 132 12.94 13.94 -43.93
N SER A 133 13.59 13.14 -43.08
CA SER A 133 15.05 13.13 -42.95
C SER A 133 15.76 12.20 -43.94
N GLY A 134 15.03 11.57 -44.87
CA GLY A 134 15.60 10.65 -45.86
C GLY A 134 16.19 9.37 -45.25
N ARG A 135 15.81 9.01 -44.02
CA ARG A 135 16.36 7.86 -43.30
C ARG A 135 15.56 6.59 -43.61
N LYS A 136 16.25 5.45 -43.57
CA LYS A 136 15.62 4.13 -43.75
C LYS A 136 14.61 3.88 -42.62
N VAL A 137 13.40 3.47 -43.00
CA VAL A 137 12.39 3.00 -42.04
C VAL A 137 12.87 1.66 -41.46
N PRO A 138 12.99 1.51 -40.13
CA PRO A 138 13.44 0.28 -39.52
C PRO A 138 12.42 -0.83 -39.71
N ASN A 139 12.88 -2.06 -39.88
CA ASN A 139 12.01 -3.24 -39.89
C ASN A 139 11.56 -3.59 -38.46
N PHE A 140 10.49 -4.38 -38.30
CA PHE A 140 10.00 -4.78 -36.97
C PHE A 140 11.07 -5.44 -36.09
N ILE A 141 11.91 -6.29 -36.68
CA ILE A 141 13.02 -6.96 -35.96
C ILE A 141 14.05 -5.92 -35.49
N GLU A 142 14.33 -4.90 -36.30
CA GLU A 142 15.24 -3.81 -35.92
C GLU A 142 14.62 -2.97 -34.80
N ASP A 143 13.32 -2.64 -34.88
CA ASP A 143 12.58 -1.90 -33.85
C ASP A 143 12.50 -2.70 -32.54
N PHE A 144 12.24 -4.01 -32.60
CA PHE A 144 12.24 -4.89 -31.44
C PHE A 144 13.63 -5.03 -30.81
N LYS A 145 14.69 -5.13 -31.61
CA LYS A 145 16.07 -5.10 -31.10
C LYS A 145 16.38 -3.79 -30.37
N THR A 146 15.86 -2.64 -30.83
CA THR A 146 16.02 -1.39 -30.06
C THR A 146 15.27 -1.39 -28.73
N LEU A 147 14.14 -2.10 -28.63
CA LEU A 147 13.44 -2.32 -27.36
C LEU A 147 14.18 -3.31 -26.45
N ALA A 148 14.87 -4.30 -27.02
CA ALA A 148 15.66 -5.27 -26.27
C ALA A 148 17.01 -4.73 -25.76
N ASP A 149 17.65 -3.81 -26.50
CA ASP A 149 18.96 -3.25 -26.13
C ASP A 149 18.83 -1.85 -25.50
N GLY A 150 18.27 -0.88 -26.23
CA GLY A 150 18.30 0.54 -25.84
C GLY A 150 17.14 1.02 -24.97
N ARG A 151 16.02 0.28 -24.96
CA ARG A 151 14.79 0.62 -24.20
C ARG A 151 14.26 -0.55 -23.38
N PHE A 152 15.14 -1.49 -23.02
CA PHE A 152 14.79 -2.69 -22.26
C PHE A 152 14.00 -2.39 -20.98
N HIS A 153 14.38 -1.30 -20.29
CA HIS A 153 13.67 -0.82 -19.10
C HIS A 153 12.19 -0.54 -19.36
N MET A 154 11.79 -0.02 -20.53
CA MET A 154 10.37 0.24 -20.83
C MET A 154 9.58 -1.06 -21.02
N GLY A 155 10.17 -2.04 -21.73
CA GLY A 155 9.55 -3.36 -21.91
C GLY A 155 9.40 -4.08 -20.56
N LEU A 156 10.47 -4.08 -19.77
CA LEU A 156 10.48 -4.74 -18.46
C LEU A 156 9.49 -4.11 -17.46
N MET A 157 9.31 -2.79 -17.49
CA MET A 157 8.38 -2.07 -16.60
C MET A 157 6.90 -2.25 -16.98
N THR A 158 6.59 -2.70 -18.20
CA THR A 158 5.20 -2.86 -18.64
C THR A 158 4.45 -3.90 -17.78
N VAL A 159 5.09 -5.04 -17.48
CA VAL A 159 4.47 -6.12 -16.68
C VAL A 159 4.22 -5.69 -15.23
N PRO A 160 5.19 -5.12 -14.48
CA PRO A 160 4.94 -4.56 -13.16
C PRO A 160 3.88 -3.47 -13.14
N LEU A 161 3.84 -2.58 -14.14
CA LEU A 161 2.83 -1.51 -14.21
C LEU A 161 1.41 -2.04 -14.35
N ILE A 162 1.21 -3.07 -15.20
CA ILE A 162 -0.09 -3.75 -15.30
C ILE A 162 -0.45 -4.39 -13.96
N GLY A 163 0.51 -5.04 -13.29
CA GLY A 163 0.31 -5.59 -11.95
C GLY A 163 -0.12 -4.54 -10.93
N VAL A 164 0.53 -3.38 -10.92
CA VAL A 164 0.18 -2.25 -10.04
C VAL A 164 -1.23 -1.73 -10.34
N LEU A 165 -1.60 -1.57 -11.62
CA LEU A 165 -2.93 -1.11 -12.00
C LEU A 165 -4.03 -2.08 -11.54
N LEU A 166 -3.84 -3.39 -11.76
CA LEU A 166 -4.85 -4.41 -11.49
C LEU A 166 -4.93 -4.83 -10.02
N PHE A 167 -3.79 -4.95 -9.34
CA PHE A 167 -3.74 -5.50 -7.98
C PHE A 167 -3.54 -4.43 -6.89
N THR A 168 -3.17 -3.20 -7.24
CA THR A 168 -3.03 -2.10 -6.28
C THR A 168 -4.04 -0.99 -6.52
N ILE A 169 -4.09 -0.42 -7.73
CA ILE A 169 -4.92 0.75 -8.02
C ILE A 169 -6.41 0.38 -8.09
N LEU A 170 -6.77 -0.70 -8.79
CA LEU A 170 -8.17 -1.11 -8.91
C LEU A 170 -8.83 -1.43 -7.55
N PRO A 171 -8.26 -2.28 -6.68
CA PRO A 171 -8.87 -2.55 -5.38
C PRO A 171 -8.91 -1.32 -4.47
N LEU A 172 -7.92 -0.42 -4.59
CA LEU A 172 -7.88 0.83 -3.83
C LEU A 172 -9.02 1.76 -4.24
N ILE A 173 -9.23 2.00 -5.54
CA ILE A 173 -10.34 2.84 -6.02
C ILE A 173 -11.68 2.19 -5.65
N TYR A 174 -11.78 0.86 -5.79
CA TYR A 174 -12.98 0.11 -5.39
C TYR A 174 -13.30 0.31 -3.91
N MET A 175 -12.33 0.14 -3.02
CA MET A 175 -12.47 0.39 -1.58
C MET A 175 -12.88 1.85 -1.31
N ILE A 176 -12.32 2.83 -2.02
CA ILE A 176 -12.75 4.23 -1.91
C ILE A 176 -14.22 4.39 -2.31
N CYS A 177 -14.66 3.81 -3.42
CA CYS A 177 -16.05 3.89 -3.88
C CYS A 177 -17.03 3.30 -2.85
N LEU A 178 -16.68 2.19 -2.20
CA LEU A 178 -17.52 1.58 -1.16
C LEU A 178 -17.76 2.50 0.04
N ALA A 179 -16.85 3.44 0.35
CA ALA A 179 -17.08 4.42 1.42
C ALA A 179 -18.30 5.32 1.14
N PHE A 180 -18.69 5.46 -0.13
CA PHE A 180 -19.81 6.29 -0.59
C PHE A 180 -21.07 5.48 -0.91
N THR A 181 -21.09 4.18 -0.60
CA THR A 181 -22.27 3.31 -0.75
C THR A 181 -22.81 2.84 0.60
N ASN A 182 -24.00 2.27 0.59
CA ASN A 182 -24.62 1.59 1.74
C ASN A 182 -24.17 0.12 1.90
N PHE A 183 -23.00 -0.28 1.38
CA PHE A 183 -22.56 -1.68 1.46
C PHE A 183 -22.16 -2.07 2.88
N ASP A 184 -23.13 -2.56 3.64
CA ASP A 184 -23.02 -2.98 5.04
C ASP A 184 -23.63 -4.37 5.27
N HIS A 185 -23.74 -4.77 6.53
CA HIS A 185 -24.34 -6.06 6.88
C HIS A 185 -25.84 -6.18 6.57
N ASN A 186 -26.56 -5.05 6.44
CA ASN A 186 -27.98 -5.02 6.09
C ASN A 186 -28.22 -5.07 4.59
N HIS A 187 -27.22 -4.70 3.79
CA HIS A 187 -27.27 -4.72 2.32
C HIS A 187 -26.23 -5.70 1.72
N PRO A 188 -26.34 -7.02 2.00
CA PRO A 188 -25.37 -7.99 1.49
C PRO A 188 -25.53 -8.20 -0.02
N ALA A 189 -24.43 -8.10 -0.77
CA ALA A 189 -24.40 -8.55 -2.17
C ALA A 189 -24.43 -10.09 -2.26
N PRO A 190 -25.08 -10.68 -3.29
CA PRO A 190 -25.87 -10.05 -4.35
C PRO A 190 -27.36 -9.83 -4.01
N LYS A 191 -27.76 -10.05 -2.75
CA LYS A 191 -29.17 -10.03 -2.36
C LYS A 191 -29.79 -8.63 -2.46
N SER A 192 -29.08 -7.63 -1.97
CA SER A 192 -29.52 -6.23 -1.94
C SER A 192 -28.70 -5.41 -2.93
N LEU A 193 -29.36 -4.44 -3.56
CA LEU A 193 -28.69 -3.47 -4.40
C LEU A 193 -27.97 -2.42 -3.54
N PHE A 194 -26.88 -1.89 -4.07
CA PHE A 194 -26.17 -0.78 -3.45
C PHE A 194 -26.72 0.54 -3.94
N ASP A 195 -26.79 1.52 -3.04
CA ASP A 195 -27.12 2.90 -3.34
C ASP A 195 -25.93 3.81 -3.02
N TRP A 196 -25.78 4.88 -3.81
CA TRP A 196 -24.84 5.94 -3.50
C TRP A 196 -25.41 6.83 -2.40
N VAL A 197 -24.81 6.76 -1.21
CA VAL A 197 -25.23 7.51 -0.02
C VAL A 197 -24.37 8.77 0.23
N GLY A 198 -23.40 9.02 -0.65
CA GLY A 198 -22.51 10.17 -0.54
C GLY A 198 -21.66 10.09 0.74
N PHE A 199 -21.74 11.09 1.60
CA PHE A 199 -20.90 11.19 2.81
C PHE A 199 -21.55 10.62 4.08
N SER A 200 -22.68 9.91 3.99
CA SER A 200 -23.38 9.40 5.20
C SER A 200 -22.48 8.50 6.06
N SER A 201 -21.75 7.57 5.44
CA SER A 201 -20.81 6.66 6.12
C SER A 201 -19.70 7.40 6.87
N PHE A 202 -19.26 8.57 6.34
CA PHE A 202 -18.30 9.43 7.03
C PHE A 202 -18.91 10.09 8.25
N GLY A 203 -20.15 10.58 8.13
CA GLY A 203 -20.93 11.11 9.24
C GLY A 203 -21.12 10.07 10.34
N GLU A 204 -21.43 8.82 9.97
CA GLU A 204 -21.57 7.70 10.91
C GLU A 204 -20.28 7.45 11.68
N VAL A 205 -19.13 7.34 11.02
CA VAL A 205 -17.83 7.12 11.70
C VAL A 205 -17.46 8.27 12.64
N LEU A 206 -17.76 9.51 12.25
CA LEU A 206 -17.35 10.72 12.97
C LEU A 206 -18.37 11.18 14.02
N GLN A 207 -19.57 10.58 14.08
CA GLN A 207 -20.63 10.96 15.02
C GLN A 207 -21.23 9.73 15.73
N GLY A 208 -22.06 9.98 16.75
CA GLY A 208 -22.80 8.93 17.45
C GLY A 208 -21.93 7.84 18.08
N ARG A 209 -22.39 6.58 18.00
CA ARG A 209 -21.75 5.43 18.66
C ARG A 209 -20.39 5.08 18.04
N MET A 210 -20.25 5.21 16.73
CA MET A 210 -19.00 4.88 16.04
C MET A 210 -17.89 5.88 16.36
N ALA A 211 -18.21 7.16 16.54
CA ALA A 211 -17.25 8.15 17.04
C ALA A 211 -16.65 7.77 18.41
N GLY A 212 -17.48 7.21 19.28
CA GLY A 212 -17.07 6.66 20.58
C GLY A 212 -16.08 5.50 20.50
N THR A 213 -15.94 4.87 19.31
CA THR A 213 -14.91 3.87 19.02
C THR A 213 -13.75 4.50 18.24
N PHE A 214 -14.05 5.27 17.19
CA PHE A 214 -13.05 5.83 16.28
C PHE A 214 -12.02 6.71 16.99
N PHE A 215 -12.43 7.70 17.78
CA PHE A 215 -11.48 8.64 18.40
C PHE A 215 -10.58 7.97 19.45
N PRO A 216 -11.10 7.08 20.34
CA PRO A 216 -10.23 6.32 21.24
C PRO A 216 -9.25 5.40 20.51
N LEU A 217 -9.68 4.70 19.45
CA LEU A 217 -8.79 3.85 18.66
C LEU A 217 -7.76 4.66 17.86
N LEU A 218 -8.15 5.83 17.33
CA LEU A 218 -7.22 6.78 16.68
C LEU A 218 -6.16 7.23 17.68
N THR A 219 -6.58 7.65 18.88
CA THR A 219 -5.69 8.10 19.94
C THR A 219 -4.72 6.99 20.34
N TRP A 220 -5.24 5.77 20.56
CA TRP A 220 -4.41 4.62 20.85
C TRP A 220 -3.47 4.27 19.69
N THR A 221 -3.93 4.33 18.43
CA THR A 221 -3.10 4.06 17.25
C THR A 221 -1.91 5.01 17.16
N LEU A 222 -2.12 6.29 17.47
CA LEU A 222 -1.05 7.29 17.49
C LEU A 222 -0.09 7.08 18.67
N ILE A 223 -0.62 6.83 19.88
CA ILE A 223 0.20 6.51 21.06
C ILE A 223 1.06 5.26 20.79
N TRP A 224 0.44 4.21 20.27
CA TRP A 224 1.09 2.99 19.84
C TRP A 224 2.20 3.27 18.83
N ALA A 225 1.90 4.00 17.74
CA ALA A 225 2.89 4.26 16.69
C ALA A 225 4.09 5.05 17.21
N VAL A 226 3.86 6.03 18.08
CA VAL A 226 4.95 6.78 18.74
C VAL A 226 5.73 5.87 19.68
N ALA A 227 5.06 5.16 20.59
CA ALA A 227 5.72 4.33 21.59
C ALA A 227 6.51 3.17 20.96
N ALA A 228 5.91 2.47 20.00
CA ALA A 228 6.53 1.41 19.23
C ALA A 228 7.79 1.91 18.52
N THR A 229 7.70 3.01 17.76
CA THR A 229 8.86 3.55 17.03
C THR A 229 9.93 4.11 17.96
N ALA A 230 9.55 4.88 18.99
CA ALA A 230 10.50 5.50 19.89
C ALA A 230 11.27 4.46 20.71
N THR A 231 10.58 3.43 21.21
CA THR A 231 11.24 2.36 21.98
C THR A 231 12.13 1.49 21.11
N THR A 232 11.69 1.05 19.93
CA THR A 232 12.55 0.25 19.03
C THR A 232 13.76 1.05 18.55
N PHE A 233 13.57 2.33 18.24
CA PHE A 233 14.64 3.23 17.85
C PHE A 233 15.68 3.40 18.95
N PHE A 234 15.22 3.81 20.14
CA PHE A 234 16.09 4.11 21.27
C PHE A 234 16.90 2.87 21.68
N PHE A 235 16.22 1.75 21.95
CA PHE A 235 16.90 0.54 22.39
C PHE A 235 17.70 -0.13 21.28
N GLY A 236 17.29 0.02 20.02
CA GLY A 236 18.08 -0.43 18.86
C GLY A 236 19.41 0.33 18.73
N ILE A 237 19.41 1.65 18.93
CA ILE A 237 20.65 2.44 18.98
C ILE A 237 21.52 2.02 20.16
N VAL A 238 20.95 1.86 21.36
CA VAL A 238 21.69 1.41 22.54
C VAL A 238 22.39 0.08 22.26
N LEU A 239 21.68 -0.90 21.70
CA LEU A 239 22.26 -2.20 21.33
C LEU A 239 23.31 -2.08 20.23
N ALA A 240 23.12 -1.22 19.24
CA ALA A 240 24.12 -0.97 18.20
C ALA A 240 25.41 -0.38 18.79
N LEU A 241 25.32 0.56 19.72
CA LEU A 241 26.49 1.13 20.40
C LEU A 241 27.21 0.08 21.24
N LEU A 242 26.47 -0.73 22.00
CA LEU A 242 27.05 -1.82 22.80
C LEU A 242 27.80 -2.82 21.91
N LEU A 243 27.20 -3.24 20.79
CA LEU A 243 27.85 -4.16 19.85
C LEU A 243 29.07 -3.55 19.15
N ASN A 244 29.13 -2.22 19.00
CA ASN A 244 30.25 -1.53 18.37
C ASN A 244 31.29 -0.97 19.36
N THR A 245 31.14 -1.25 20.64
CA THR A 245 32.11 -0.84 21.66
C THR A 245 33.43 -1.60 21.51
N LYS A 246 34.56 -0.89 21.62
CA LYS A 246 35.91 -1.47 21.61
C LYS A 246 36.06 -2.44 22.81
N GLY A 247 36.56 -3.65 22.57
CA GLY A 247 36.82 -4.65 23.62
C GLY A 247 35.68 -5.65 23.90
N LEU A 248 34.54 -5.56 23.20
CA LEU A 248 33.47 -6.55 23.35
C LEU A 248 33.91 -7.93 22.84
N LYS A 249 34.04 -8.90 23.76
CA LYS A 249 34.29 -10.30 23.43
C LYS A 249 33.04 -10.96 22.86
N PHE A 250 33.22 -11.93 21.96
CA PHE A 250 32.14 -12.70 21.32
C PHE A 250 31.08 -11.86 20.58
N LYS A 251 31.47 -10.71 20.00
CA LYS A 251 30.58 -9.82 19.24
C LYS A 251 29.68 -10.54 18.22
N LYS A 252 30.21 -11.55 17.53
CA LYS A 252 29.43 -12.36 16.58
C LYS A 252 28.29 -13.12 17.27
N VAL A 253 28.53 -13.71 18.43
CA VAL A 253 27.51 -14.46 19.20
C VAL A 253 26.40 -13.53 19.65
N TRP A 254 26.74 -12.39 20.27
CA TRP A 254 25.75 -11.40 20.70
C TRP A 254 24.90 -10.90 19.53
N ARG A 255 25.53 -10.56 18.40
CA ARG A 255 24.81 -10.14 17.19
C ARG A 255 23.86 -11.24 16.69
N THR A 256 24.30 -12.49 16.64
CA THR A 256 23.45 -13.61 16.22
C THR A 256 22.26 -13.80 17.17
N LEU A 257 22.47 -13.73 18.49
CA LEU A 257 21.39 -13.88 19.48
C LEU A 257 20.31 -12.81 19.36
N PHE A 258 20.67 -11.56 19.05
CA PHE A 258 19.66 -10.52 18.84
C PHE A 258 18.98 -10.64 17.47
N VAL A 259 19.72 -11.00 16.42
CA VAL A 259 19.17 -11.12 15.06
C VAL A 259 18.28 -12.36 14.90
N ILE A 260 18.43 -13.38 15.74
CA ILE A 260 17.60 -14.59 15.63
C ILE A 260 16.09 -14.28 15.79
N THR A 261 15.73 -13.24 16.54
CA THR A 261 14.32 -12.87 16.76
C THR A 261 13.63 -12.39 15.49
N ILE A 262 14.41 -11.86 14.52
CA ILE A 262 13.92 -11.43 13.21
C ILE A 262 14.13 -12.49 12.12
N ALA A 263 14.92 -13.53 12.39
CA ALA A 263 15.10 -14.66 11.49
C ALA A 263 13.91 -15.63 11.53
N VAL A 264 13.21 -15.71 12.67
CA VAL A 264 11.98 -16.48 12.83
C VAL A 264 10.80 -15.70 12.23
N PRO A 265 9.90 -16.33 11.45
CA PRO A 265 8.71 -15.67 10.94
C PRO A 265 7.89 -15.01 12.05
N GLN A 266 7.56 -13.73 11.87
CA GLN A 266 6.96 -12.88 12.90
C GLN A 266 5.69 -13.49 13.53
N PHE A 267 4.81 -14.09 12.72
CA PHE A 267 3.56 -14.66 13.22
C PHE A 267 3.80 -15.83 14.20
N VAL A 268 4.84 -16.64 13.98
CA VAL A 268 5.19 -17.75 14.88
C VAL A 268 5.58 -17.19 16.24
N SER A 269 6.48 -16.20 16.24
CA SER A 269 6.95 -15.57 17.47
C SER A 269 5.82 -14.87 18.24
N LEU A 270 4.90 -14.21 17.54
CA LEU A 270 3.73 -13.55 18.17
C LEU A 270 2.74 -14.55 18.77
N LEU A 271 2.44 -15.64 18.07
CA LEU A 271 1.55 -16.70 18.59
C LEU A 271 2.18 -17.42 19.78
N LEU A 272 3.49 -17.67 19.76
CA LEU A 272 4.21 -18.20 20.92
C LEU A 272 4.16 -17.22 22.10
N MET A 273 4.38 -15.92 21.87
CA MET A 273 4.27 -14.89 22.91
C MET A 273 2.86 -14.78 23.47
N ARG A 274 1.81 -14.94 22.65
CA ARG A 274 0.42 -14.97 23.12
C ARG A 274 0.19 -16.12 24.12
N ASN A 275 0.69 -17.31 23.82
CA ASN A 275 0.59 -18.45 24.74
C ASN A 275 1.46 -18.26 25.98
N PHE A 276 2.65 -17.69 25.82
CA PHE A 276 3.59 -17.42 26.90
C PHE A 276 3.02 -16.43 27.93
N LEU A 277 2.38 -15.36 27.44
CA LEU A 277 1.78 -14.27 28.22
C LEU A 277 0.33 -14.54 28.63
N ASN A 278 -0.23 -15.72 28.34
CA ASN A 278 -1.57 -16.07 28.78
C ASN A 278 -1.65 -16.10 30.33
N ASP A 279 -2.83 -15.90 30.90
CA ASP A 279 -3.06 -15.95 32.35
C ASP A 279 -2.67 -17.32 32.95
N HIS A 280 -2.88 -18.41 32.20
CA HIS A 280 -2.42 -19.77 32.52
C HIS A 280 -1.13 -20.16 31.79
N GLY A 281 -0.44 -19.17 31.21
CA GLY A 281 0.77 -19.36 30.42
C GLY A 281 2.01 -19.64 31.28
N PRO A 282 3.08 -20.15 30.65
CA PRO A 282 4.34 -20.44 31.34
C PRO A 282 4.93 -19.26 32.12
N LEU A 283 4.78 -18.01 31.65
CA LEU A 283 5.34 -16.85 32.37
C LEU A 283 4.69 -16.69 33.75
N ASN A 284 3.36 -16.71 33.80
CA ASN A 284 2.63 -16.64 35.06
C ASN A 284 2.92 -17.83 35.96
N GLY A 285 3.02 -19.04 35.40
CA GLY A 285 3.44 -20.23 36.15
C GLY A 285 4.83 -20.08 36.78
N LEU A 286 5.80 -19.52 36.06
CA LEU A 286 7.14 -19.25 36.56
C LEU A 286 7.15 -18.17 37.65
N LEU A 287 6.44 -17.06 37.45
CA LEU A 287 6.34 -15.98 38.44
C LEU A 287 5.72 -16.46 39.76
N GLN A 288 4.70 -17.31 39.67
CA GLN A 288 4.06 -17.90 40.84
C GLN A 288 4.97 -18.93 41.53
N THR A 289 5.67 -19.77 40.77
CA THR A 289 6.63 -20.75 41.33
C THR A 289 7.79 -20.06 42.06
N LEU A 290 8.22 -18.90 41.55
CA LEU A 290 9.25 -18.07 42.19
C LEU A 290 8.70 -17.19 43.34
N HIS A 291 7.41 -17.28 43.67
CA HIS A 291 6.73 -16.47 44.68
C HIS A 291 6.87 -14.96 44.46
N LEU A 292 7.02 -14.52 43.20
CA LEU A 292 7.11 -13.10 42.84
C LEU A 292 5.73 -12.44 42.76
N THR A 293 4.67 -13.23 42.59
CA THR A 293 3.29 -12.75 42.53
C THR A 293 2.35 -13.68 43.31
N ASN A 294 1.31 -13.09 43.91
CA ASN A 294 0.28 -13.83 44.66
C ASN A 294 -0.80 -14.44 43.74
N GLY A 295 -0.71 -14.20 42.44
CA GLY A 295 -1.66 -14.65 41.42
C GLY A 295 -1.13 -14.36 40.01
N PRO A 296 -1.88 -14.76 38.96
CA PRO A 296 -1.50 -14.47 37.58
C PRO A 296 -1.60 -12.97 37.29
N ILE A 297 -0.57 -12.41 36.65
CA ILE A 297 -0.62 -11.07 36.10
C ILE A 297 -1.46 -11.14 34.80
N PRO A 298 -2.48 -10.28 34.64
CA PRO A 298 -3.39 -10.31 33.50
C PRO A 298 -2.77 -9.66 32.26
N PHE A 299 -1.64 -10.20 31.77
CA PHE A 299 -0.81 -9.57 30.73
C PHE A 299 -1.57 -9.23 29.45
N LEU A 300 -2.60 -10.01 29.10
CA LEU A 300 -3.39 -9.84 27.86
C LEU A 300 -4.89 -9.61 28.14
N THR A 301 -5.36 -9.86 29.37
CA THR A 301 -6.77 -9.82 29.75
C THR A 301 -7.17 -8.50 30.41
N ASP A 302 -6.23 -7.76 31.00
CA ASP A 302 -6.45 -6.39 31.46
C ASP A 302 -6.09 -5.37 30.35
N PRO A 303 -6.91 -4.33 30.09
CA PRO A 303 -6.67 -3.37 29.01
C PRO A 303 -5.33 -2.64 29.08
N LEU A 304 -4.85 -2.28 30.27
CA LEU A 304 -3.59 -1.54 30.44
C LEU A 304 -2.41 -2.48 30.30
N TRP A 305 -2.46 -3.64 30.96
CA TRP A 305 -1.44 -4.67 30.83
C TRP A 305 -1.31 -5.16 29.40
N ALA A 306 -2.41 -5.36 28.68
CA ALA A 306 -2.39 -5.75 27.28
C ALA A 306 -1.64 -4.71 26.43
N LYS A 307 -1.90 -3.41 26.63
CA LYS A 307 -1.19 -2.31 25.97
C LYS A 307 0.31 -2.29 26.26
N PHE A 308 0.71 -2.53 27.51
CA PHE A 308 2.14 -2.64 27.86
C PHE A 308 2.79 -3.87 27.25
N SER A 309 2.13 -5.02 27.33
CA SER A 309 2.58 -6.29 26.76
C SER A 309 2.83 -6.19 25.26
N ILE A 310 1.92 -5.57 24.50
CA ILE A 310 2.09 -5.44 23.06
C ILE A 310 3.26 -4.51 22.70
N ILE A 311 3.51 -3.44 23.46
CA ILE A 311 4.67 -2.56 23.24
C ILE A 311 5.95 -3.33 23.55
N PHE A 312 5.98 -4.08 24.65
CA PHE A 312 7.14 -4.87 25.06
C PHE A 312 7.48 -5.97 24.03
N VAL A 313 6.49 -6.71 23.55
CA VAL A 313 6.71 -7.73 22.50
C VAL A 313 7.15 -7.07 21.19
N ASN A 314 6.59 -5.91 20.83
CA ASN A 314 7.04 -5.17 19.66
C ASN A 314 8.49 -4.68 19.79
N MET A 315 8.93 -4.27 20.98
CA MET A 315 10.33 -3.96 21.24
C MET A 315 11.22 -5.16 20.94
N TRP A 316 10.88 -6.35 21.45
CA TRP A 316 11.67 -7.56 21.23
C TRP A 316 11.83 -7.95 19.75
N ILE A 317 10.80 -7.68 18.93
CA ILE A 317 10.83 -7.94 17.47
C ILE A 317 11.53 -6.79 16.71
N GLY A 318 11.27 -5.53 17.07
CA GLY A 318 11.68 -4.36 16.30
C GLY A 318 13.09 -3.84 16.62
N ILE A 319 13.57 -4.03 17.85
CA ILE A 319 14.90 -3.59 18.29
C ILE A 319 16.01 -4.14 17.37
N PRO A 320 16.03 -5.44 16.99
CA PRO A 320 17.13 -5.97 16.18
C PRO A 320 17.21 -5.40 14.77
N PHE A 321 16.07 -5.04 14.16
CA PHE A 321 16.05 -4.32 12.88
C PHE A 321 16.75 -2.96 13.01
N THR A 322 16.34 -2.16 14.00
CA THR A 322 16.95 -0.84 14.25
C THR A 322 18.43 -0.97 14.58
N MET A 323 18.80 -1.94 15.43
CA MET A 323 20.18 -2.22 15.79
C MET A 323 21.06 -2.53 14.57
N LEU A 324 20.57 -3.32 13.60
CA LEU A 324 21.31 -3.65 12.38
C LEU A 324 21.56 -2.42 11.52
N VAL A 325 20.52 -1.61 11.30
CA VAL A 325 20.62 -0.36 10.52
C VAL A 325 21.57 0.62 11.21
N ALA A 326 21.37 0.88 12.51
CA ALA A 326 22.22 1.78 13.30
C ALA A 326 23.68 1.30 13.34
N THR A 327 23.92 -0.01 13.41
CA THR A 327 25.29 -0.57 13.33
C THR A 327 25.97 -0.23 12.00
N GLY A 328 25.26 -0.39 10.87
CA GLY A 328 25.79 -0.03 9.56
C GLY A 328 26.11 1.46 9.45
N ILE A 329 25.28 2.32 10.07
CA ILE A 329 25.52 3.76 10.12
C ILE A 329 26.76 4.08 10.96
N ILE A 330 26.82 3.59 12.20
CA ILE A 330 27.93 3.81 13.14
C ILE A 330 29.28 3.38 12.53
N MET A 331 29.31 2.28 11.76
CA MET A 331 30.53 1.80 11.11
C MET A 331 31.03 2.70 9.98
N ASN A 332 30.18 3.56 9.40
CA ASN A 332 30.53 4.45 8.30
C ASN A 332 30.71 5.92 8.74
N LEU A 333 30.56 6.23 10.04
CA LEU A 333 30.80 7.58 10.55
C LEU A 333 32.30 7.92 10.49
N PRO A 334 32.68 9.13 10.02
CA PRO A 334 34.07 9.58 10.03
C PRO A 334 34.65 9.56 11.45
N THR A 335 35.73 8.81 11.66
CA THR A 335 36.35 8.68 12.99
C THR A 335 37.13 9.94 13.39
N GLU A 336 37.58 10.75 12.43
CA GLU A 336 38.35 11.98 12.65
C GLU A 336 37.65 12.96 13.59
N GLN A 337 36.33 13.14 13.46
CA GLN A 337 35.55 14.03 14.33
C GLN A 337 35.46 13.50 15.77
N ILE A 338 35.42 12.18 15.93
CA ILE A 338 35.37 11.52 17.23
C ILE A 338 36.76 11.62 17.89
N GLU A 339 37.83 11.37 17.14
CA GLU A 339 39.21 11.47 17.62
C GLU A 339 39.59 12.90 18.01
N ALA A 340 39.20 13.90 17.21
CA ALA A 340 39.38 15.31 17.56
C ALA A 340 38.67 15.67 18.86
N ALA A 341 37.41 15.23 19.04
CA ALA A 341 36.67 15.47 20.28
C ALA A 341 37.30 14.76 21.49
N GLU A 342 37.88 13.57 21.30
CA GLU A 342 38.63 12.86 22.36
C GLU A 342 39.91 13.62 22.76
N ILE A 343 40.62 14.22 21.79
CA ILE A 343 41.78 15.08 22.04
C ILE A 343 41.37 16.34 22.83
N ASP A 344 40.21 16.91 22.51
CA ASP A 344 39.62 18.05 23.24
C ASP A 344 39.06 17.68 24.63
N GLY A 345 39.19 16.43 25.07
CA GLY A 345 38.77 15.96 26.38
C GLY A 345 37.26 15.73 26.52
N ALA A 346 36.52 15.62 25.40
CA ALA A 346 35.10 15.33 25.44
C ALA A 346 34.84 13.91 25.99
N SER A 347 33.92 13.81 26.94
CA SER A 347 33.45 12.53 27.46
C SER A 347 32.68 11.74 26.40
N LYS A 348 32.61 10.41 26.55
CA LYS A 348 31.85 9.53 25.62
C LYS A 348 30.38 9.93 25.47
N PHE A 349 29.76 10.43 26.55
CA PHE A 349 28.38 10.90 26.50
C PHE A 349 28.25 12.22 25.73
N GLN A 350 29.21 13.15 25.86
CA GLN A 350 29.25 14.38 25.06
C GLN A 350 29.44 14.07 23.58
N ILE A 351 30.37 13.16 23.24
CA ILE A 351 30.59 12.69 21.87
C ILE A 351 29.31 12.06 21.32
N PHE A 352 28.66 11.18 22.09
CA PHE A 352 27.41 10.55 21.67
C PHE A 352 26.31 11.60 21.42
N LYS A 353 26.04 12.48 22.38
CA LYS A 353 24.94 13.45 22.30
C LYS A 353 25.17 14.50 21.22
N SER A 354 26.39 14.97 21.04
CA SER A 354 26.70 16.13 20.19
C SER A 354 27.20 15.76 18.78
N ILE A 355 27.77 14.57 18.59
CA ILE A 355 28.35 14.15 17.30
C ILE A 355 27.61 12.93 16.76
N THR A 356 27.64 11.81 17.49
CA THR A 356 27.16 10.52 16.97
C THR A 356 25.64 10.48 16.80
N PHE A 357 24.86 10.86 17.83
CA PHE A 357 23.40 10.76 17.82
C PHE A 357 22.74 11.68 16.77
N PRO A 358 23.15 12.96 16.61
CA PRO A 358 22.61 13.82 15.55
C PRO A 358 22.85 13.25 14.14
N GLN A 359 24.03 12.68 13.88
CA GLN A 359 24.35 12.06 12.59
C GLN A 359 23.53 10.79 12.35
N ILE A 360 23.39 9.93 13.37
CA ILE A 360 22.52 8.75 13.29
C ILE A 360 21.08 9.19 12.98
N LEU A 361 20.56 10.17 13.72
CA LEU A 361 19.19 10.65 13.53
C LEU A 361 18.95 11.20 12.11
N LEU A 362 19.92 11.95 11.57
CA LEU A 362 19.84 12.50 10.22
C LEU A 362 19.79 11.42 9.15
N ILE A 363 20.64 10.40 9.27
CA ILE A 363 20.70 9.28 8.32
C ILE A 363 19.49 8.35 8.48
N MET A 364 19.03 8.13 9.72
CA MET A 364 17.89 7.27 10.02
C MET A 364 16.53 7.93 9.79
N ALA A 365 16.44 9.26 9.65
CA ALA A 365 15.17 9.98 9.57
C ALA A 365 14.18 9.37 8.54
N PRO A 366 14.56 9.03 7.29
CA PRO A 366 13.65 8.37 6.35
C PRO A 366 13.13 7.02 6.85
N SER A 367 14.01 6.21 7.46
CA SER A 367 13.64 4.90 8.02
C SER A 367 12.75 5.02 9.25
N LEU A 368 12.90 6.10 10.04
CA LEU A 368 12.06 6.37 11.21
C LEU A 368 10.65 6.77 10.79
N ILE A 369 10.52 7.59 9.74
CA ILE A 369 9.22 7.94 9.15
C ILE A 369 8.54 6.66 8.64
N GLN A 370 9.27 5.82 7.91
CA GLN A 370 8.75 4.54 7.42
C GLN A 370 8.31 3.62 8.57
N GLN A 371 9.10 3.49 9.64
CA GLN A 371 8.76 2.70 10.82
C GLN A 371 7.52 3.23 11.53
N PHE A 372 7.39 4.55 11.67
CA PHE A 372 6.20 5.16 12.27
C PHE A 372 4.93 4.88 11.47
N ILE A 373 4.96 5.08 10.15
CA ILE A 373 3.82 4.75 9.27
C ILE A 373 3.53 3.25 9.26
N GLY A 374 4.57 2.42 9.30
CA GLY A 374 4.45 0.98 9.47
C GLY A 374 3.75 0.61 10.78
N ASN A 375 4.05 1.31 11.87
CA ASN A 375 3.43 1.06 13.18
C ASN A 375 1.95 1.50 13.25
N ILE A 376 1.55 2.56 12.54
CA ILE A 376 0.12 2.92 12.37
C ILE A 376 -0.67 1.75 11.74
N ASN A 377 -0.04 1.05 10.78
CA ASN A 377 -0.65 -0.04 10.03
C ASN A 377 -0.22 -1.44 10.54
N ASN A 378 0.25 -1.56 11.78
CA ASN A 378 0.83 -2.80 12.31
C ASN A 378 -0.25 -3.80 12.73
N PHE A 379 -0.90 -4.38 11.72
CA PHE A 379 -1.93 -5.40 11.89
C PHE A 379 -1.39 -6.65 12.62
N ASN A 380 -0.20 -7.13 12.24
CA ASN A 380 0.33 -8.41 12.68
C ASN A 380 0.48 -8.50 14.20
N VAL A 381 1.15 -7.51 14.82
CA VAL A 381 1.44 -7.57 16.27
C VAL A 381 0.15 -7.66 17.07
N ILE A 382 -0.84 -6.82 16.73
CA ILE A 382 -2.09 -6.76 17.46
C ILE A 382 -2.95 -8.00 17.20
N TYR A 383 -3.11 -8.38 15.92
CA TYR A 383 -3.96 -9.50 15.55
C TYR A 383 -3.47 -10.84 16.11
N PHE A 384 -2.18 -11.14 16.01
CA PHE A 384 -1.64 -12.42 16.48
C PHE A 384 -1.42 -12.47 18.00
N LEU A 385 -1.12 -11.33 18.64
CA LEU A 385 -0.84 -11.31 20.08
C LEU A 385 -2.11 -11.20 20.93
N THR A 386 -3.01 -10.26 20.62
CA THR A 386 -4.22 -10.01 21.42
C THR A 386 -5.52 -10.23 20.65
N GLY A 387 -5.49 -10.27 19.31
CA GLY A 387 -6.69 -10.21 18.48
C GLY A 387 -7.47 -8.90 18.64
N GLY A 388 -6.81 -7.83 19.13
CA GLY A 388 -7.43 -6.56 19.49
C GLY A 388 -8.05 -6.52 20.90
N GLY A 389 -8.03 -7.63 21.64
CA GLY A 389 -8.58 -7.72 23.00
C GLY A 389 -7.79 -6.94 24.06
N PRO A 390 -8.27 -6.91 25.32
CA PRO A 390 -9.55 -7.47 25.78
C PRO A 390 -10.75 -6.71 25.21
N THR A 391 -11.90 -7.38 25.13
CA THR A 391 -13.16 -6.80 24.62
C THR A 391 -13.54 -5.55 25.40
N ASN A 392 -14.07 -4.54 24.71
CA ASN A 392 -14.54 -3.32 25.34
C ASN A 392 -16.01 -3.10 24.94
N SER A 393 -16.92 -3.11 25.92
CA SER A 393 -18.37 -2.96 25.70
C SER A 393 -18.78 -1.62 25.12
N GLU A 394 -17.97 -0.58 25.35
CA GLU A 394 -18.20 0.76 24.82
C GLU A 394 -17.87 0.85 23.33
N TYR A 395 -17.05 -0.06 22.83
CA TYR A 395 -16.59 -0.05 21.45
C TYR A 395 -17.46 -0.92 20.55
N TYR A 396 -17.72 -0.43 19.34
CA TYR A 396 -18.40 -1.19 18.31
C TYR A 396 -17.42 -2.12 17.60
N GLN A 397 -17.56 -3.42 17.81
CA GLN A 397 -16.77 -4.46 17.12
C GLN A 397 -15.24 -4.26 17.25
N ALA A 398 -14.80 -3.70 18.38
CA ALA A 398 -13.39 -3.49 18.71
C ALA A 398 -13.10 -3.82 20.17
N GLY A 399 -11.84 -4.09 20.47
CA GLY A 399 -11.33 -4.25 21.82
C GLY A 399 -10.33 -3.15 22.18
N SER A 400 -9.74 -3.27 23.36
CA SER A 400 -8.95 -2.21 23.99
C SER A 400 -7.57 -1.99 23.35
N THR A 401 -7.04 -2.97 22.61
CA THR A 401 -5.73 -2.87 21.94
C THR A 401 -5.83 -2.69 20.42
N ASP A 402 -7.04 -2.69 19.87
CA ASP A 402 -7.23 -2.54 18.43
C ASP A 402 -6.62 -1.23 17.92
N LEU A 403 -5.93 -1.32 16.78
CA LEU A 403 -5.57 -0.16 15.98
C LEU A 403 -6.69 0.09 14.98
N LEU A 404 -6.69 1.27 14.35
CA LEU A 404 -7.64 1.54 13.27
C LEU A 404 -7.60 0.47 12.17
N VAL A 405 -6.42 -0.07 11.86
CA VAL A 405 -6.26 -1.14 10.85
C VAL A 405 -6.83 -2.48 11.28
N THR A 406 -6.74 -2.86 12.56
CA THR A 406 -7.32 -4.12 13.05
C THR A 406 -8.83 -3.99 13.25
N TRP A 407 -9.31 -2.80 13.62
CA TRP A 407 -10.74 -2.51 13.64
C TRP A 407 -11.35 -2.53 12.24
N LEU A 408 -10.69 -1.91 11.25
CA LEU A 408 -11.08 -2.00 9.83
C LEU A 408 -11.26 -3.46 9.41
N TYR A 409 -10.29 -4.32 9.74
CA TYR A 409 -10.38 -5.75 9.44
C TYR A 409 -11.60 -6.41 10.11
N LYS A 410 -11.88 -6.11 11.39
CA LYS A 410 -13.06 -6.63 12.10
C LYS A 410 -14.37 -6.15 11.48
N LEU A 411 -14.44 -4.89 11.07
CA LEU A 411 -15.60 -4.35 10.36
C LEU A 411 -15.83 -5.09 9.04
N THR A 412 -14.78 -5.41 8.29
CA THR A 412 -14.89 -6.15 7.03
C THR A 412 -15.25 -7.63 7.22
N VAL A 413 -14.60 -8.32 8.15
CA VAL A 413 -14.67 -9.79 8.25
C VAL A 413 -15.73 -10.27 9.25
N SER A 414 -15.88 -9.57 10.37
CA SER A 414 -16.81 -9.96 11.45
C SER A 414 -18.14 -9.21 11.33
N ALA A 415 -18.09 -7.89 11.25
CA ALA A 415 -19.30 -7.06 11.18
C ALA A 415 -19.94 -7.07 9.79
N LYS A 416 -19.13 -7.18 8.73
CA LYS A 416 -19.51 -7.01 7.31
C LYS A 416 -19.96 -5.59 6.96
N ASP A 417 -19.44 -4.61 7.67
CA ASP A 417 -19.65 -3.17 7.43
C ASP A 417 -18.57 -2.63 6.49
N TYR A 418 -18.66 -2.99 5.21
CA TYR A 418 -17.64 -2.68 4.21
C TYR A 418 -17.53 -1.17 3.93
N ASN A 419 -18.65 -0.46 3.90
CA ASN A 419 -18.70 0.99 3.76
C ASN A 419 -17.94 1.71 4.91
N LEU A 420 -18.20 1.31 6.16
CA LEU A 420 -17.54 1.89 7.33
C LEU A 420 -16.06 1.51 7.36
N ALA A 421 -15.71 0.26 7.07
CA ALA A 421 -14.32 -0.17 6.92
C ALA A 421 -13.57 0.67 5.84
N SER A 422 -14.21 0.95 4.71
CA SER A 422 -13.65 1.79 3.66
C SER A 422 -13.41 3.23 4.12
N VAL A 423 -14.35 3.83 4.89
CA VAL A 423 -14.14 5.15 5.51
C VAL A 423 -12.91 5.13 6.43
N ILE A 424 -12.79 4.11 7.30
CA ILE A 424 -11.63 3.96 8.17
C ILE A 424 -10.34 3.83 7.34
N GLY A 425 -10.37 3.07 6.23
CA GLY A 425 -9.23 2.93 5.32
C GLY A 425 -8.79 4.26 4.71
N ILE A 426 -9.74 5.09 4.25
CA ILE A 426 -9.48 6.44 3.74
C ILE A 426 -8.87 7.32 4.83
N LEU A 427 -9.40 7.28 6.05
CA LEU A 427 -8.89 8.09 7.16
C LEU A 427 -7.48 7.67 7.57
N ILE A 428 -7.19 6.38 7.66
CA ILE A 428 -5.83 5.86 7.90
C ILE A 428 -4.88 6.35 6.81
N PHE A 429 -5.27 6.25 5.55
CA PHE A 429 -4.47 6.74 4.42
C PHE A 429 -4.22 8.23 4.52
N ALA A 430 -5.26 9.04 4.76
CA ALA A 430 -5.15 10.49 4.87
C ALA A 430 -4.22 10.91 6.03
N ILE A 431 -4.35 10.28 7.20
CA ILE A 431 -3.48 10.52 8.36
C ILE A 431 -2.03 10.14 8.02
N SER A 432 -1.82 8.96 7.44
CA SER A 432 -0.49 8.44 7.10
C SER A 432 0.19 9.29 6.04
N ALA A 433 -0.54 9.69 4.99
CA ALA A 433 -0.05 10.54 3.91
C ALA A 433 0.27 11.95 4.40
N THR A 434 -0.60 12.54 5.22
CA THR A 434 -0.38 13.88 5.80
C THR A 434 0.84 13.87 6.71
N PHE A 435 0.96 12.90 7.61
CA PHE A 435 2.13 12.78 8.47
C PHE A 435 3.39 12.56 7.66
N SER A 436 3.37 11.65 6.68
CA SER A 436 4.52 11.39 5.80
C SER A 436 4.96 12.65 5.09
N LEU A 437 4.04 13.38 4.45
CA LEU A 437 4.36 14.60 3.72
C LEU A 437 4.97 15.65 4.66
N LEU A 438 4.39 15.87 5.84
CA LEU A 438 4.90 16.82 6.82
C LEU A 438 6.28 16.40 7.37
N ALA A 439 6.47 15.12 7.69
CA ALA A 439 7.72 14.61 8.24
C ALA A 439 8.85 14.64 7.20
N TYR A 440 8.58 14.21 5.96
CA TYR A 440 9.56 14.25 4.87
C TYR A 440 9.97 15.69 4.52
N THR A 441 9.00 16.59 4.32
CA THR A 441 9.29 17.99 3.95
C THR A 441 10.04 18.76 5.04
N ARG A 442 9.84 18.41 6.32
CA ARG A 442 10.54 19.05 7.45
C ARG A 442 11.85 18.37 7.83
N SER A 443 12.13 17.16 7.35
CA SER A 443 13.37 16.45 7.67
C SER A 443 14.60 17.17 7.07
N SER A 444 15.67 17.31 7.87
CA SER A 444 16.94 17.89 7.40
C SER A 444 17.55 17.10 6.25
N SER A 445 17.31 15.78 6.20
CA SER A 445 17.71 14.92 5.08
C SER A 445 17.17 15.40 3.73
N PHE A 446 15.94 15.92 3.67
CA PHE A 446 15.40 16.53 2.45
C PHE A 446 16.06 17.88 2.14
N LYS A 447 16.35 18.71 3.16
CA LYS A 447 16.99 20.02 2.99
C LYS A 447 18.46 19.92 2.58
N GLU A 448 19.20 18.94 3.09
CA GLU A 448 20.59 18.69 2.70
C GLU A 448 20.71 17.93 1.38
N GLY A 449 19.76 17.03 1.08
CA GLY A 449 19.67 16.36 -0.22
C GLY A 449 19.28 17.28 -1.38
N ALA A 450 18.58 18.39 -1.09
CA ALA A 450 18.29 19.47 -2.05
C ALA A 450 19.37 20.56 -2.10
N ALA A 451 20.33 20.54 -1.16
CA ALA A 451 21.45 21.49 -1.09
C ALA A 451 22.78 20.92 -1.64
N LYS A 452 22.74 19.71 -2.21
CA LYS A 452 23.78 19.12 -3.05
C LYS A 452 23.29 19.06 -4.48
#